data_AF-A0A7R9UVM9-F1
#
_entry.id   AF-A0A7R9UVM9-F1
#
_cell.length_a   1.000
_cell.length_b   1.000
_cell.length_c   1.000
_cell.angle_alpha   90.00
_cell.angle_beta   90.00
_cell.angle_gamma   90.00
#
_symmetry.space_group_name_H-M   'P 1'
#
loop_
_entity.id
_entity.type
_entity.pdbx_description
1 polymer ?
#
loop_
_entity_poly.entity_id
_entity_poly.type
_entity_poly.pdbx_seq_one_letter_code
_entity_poly.pdbx_strand_id
1 'polypeptide(L)'
;VWVHDYHLLLLPSFVLRKLRTASVGLFLHTPFPSSDTFRALAVRDELLRAMLNADLVHFHLFEYARNFLACCKRMLGLEYEFQPGGFLGVESGGRHTMVTVCCAGVQPALLAP
;
A
#
# COMPACT_ATOMS: atom_id res chain seq x y z
N VAL A 1 5.65 6.66 -11.04
CA VAL A 1 5.60 7.62 -9.91
C VAL A 1 5.75 6.84 -8.63
N TRP A 2 6.71 7.21 -7.77
CA TRP A 2 6.88 6.56 -6.47
C TRP A 2 6.48 7.54 -5.36
N VAL A 3 5.46 7.17 -4.60
CA VAL A 3 4.90 7.94 -3.50
C VAL A 3 5.44 7.41 -2.18
N HIS A 4 5.84 8.30 -1.30
CA HIS A 4 6.38 7.94 0.01
C HIS A 4 5.52 8.50 1.13
N ASP A 5 5.30 7.62 2.10
CA ASP A 5 4.76 7.89 3.42
C ASP A 5 3.26 8.25 3.50
N TYR A 6 2.73 8.26 4.73
CA TYR A 6 1.28 8.33 5.00
C TYR A 6 0.65 9.70 4.68
N HIS A 7 1.43 10.76 4.52
CA HIS A 7 0.90 12.08 4.17
C HIS A 7 0.22 12.10 2.80
N LEU A 8 0.59 11.16 1.92
CA LEU A 8 0.20 11.14 0.51
C LEU A 8 -0.65 9.92 0.13
N LEU A 9 -1.35 9.29 1.08
CA LEU A 9 -2.15 8.09 0.82
C LEU A 9 -3.24 8.28 -0.25
N LEU A 10 -3.75 9.51 -0.42
CA LEU A 10 -4.74 9.83 -1.45
C LEU A 10 -4.13 10.06 -2.84
N LEU A 11 -2.82 10.32 -2.91
CA LEU A 11 -2.13 10.76 -4.13
C LEU A 11 -2.27 9.78 -5.30
N PRO A 12 -2.24 8.44 -5.14
CA PRO A 12 -2.39 7.52 -6.28
C PRO A 12 -3.69 7.77 -7.06
N SER A 13 -4.82 8.01 -6.39
CA SER A 13 -6.08 8.38 -7.07
C SER A 13 -6.01 9.72 -7.80
N PHE A 14 -5.31 10.71 -7.24
CA PHE A 14 -5.13 12.01 -7.93
C PHE A 14 -4.23 11.87 -9.16
N VAL A 15 -3.16 11.07 -9.08
CA VAL A 15 -2.27 10.80 -10.21
C VAL A 15 -3.05 10.13 -11.34
N LEU A 16 -3.79 9.06 -11.07
CA LEU A 16 -4.55 8.35 -12.11
C LEU A 16 -5.69 9.18 -12.71
N ARG A 17 -6.29 10.10 -11.96
CA ARG A 17 -7.27 11.06 -12.51
C ARG A 17 -6.66 11.96 -13.57
N LYS A 18 -5.39 12.35 -13.41
CA LYS A 18 -4.67 13.19 -14.39
C LYS A 18 -3.98 12.39 -15.48
N LEU A 19 -3.44 11.22 -15.14
CA LEU A 19 -2.66 10.37 -16.04
C LEU A 19 -3.02 8.90 -15.81
N ARG A 20 -4.02 8.42 -16.54
CA ARG A 20 -4.59 7.06 -16.37
C ARG A 20 -3.61 5.92 -16.65
N THR A 21 -2.58 6.17 -17.45
CA THR A 21 -1.55 5.20 -17.84
C THR A 21 -0.32 5.22 -16.92
N ALA A 22 -0.31 6.07 -15.89
CA ALA A 22 0.82 6.15 -14.97
C ALA A 22 0.93 4.86 -14.15
N SER A 23 2.15 4.33 -14.07
CA SER A 23 2.48 3.34 -13.04
C SER A 23 2.79 4.05 -11.72
N VAL A 24 2.12 3.66 -10.64
CA VAL A 24 2.21 4.26 -9.31
C VAL A 24 2.59 3.22 -8.28
N GLY A 25 3.72 3.43 -7.58
CA GLY A 25 4.09 2.70 -6.38
C GLY A 25 3.91 3.56 -5.14
N LEU A 26 3.49 2.96 -4.04
CA LEU A 26 3.32 3.60 -2.73
C LEU A 26 4.17 2.85 -1.70
N PHE A 27 5.03 3.55 -0.96
CA PHE A 27 5.80 2.98 0.13
C PHE A 27 5.49 3.68 1.44
N LEU A 28 4.98 2.93 2.42
CA LEU A 28 4.78 3.44 3.78
C LEU A 28 6.00 3.13 4.65
N HIS A 29 6.61 4.20 5.15
CA HIS A 29 7.74 4.12 6.08
C HIS A 29 7.26 3.98 7.53
N THR A 30 6.05 4.48 7.83
CA THR A 30 5.43 4.28 9.14
C THR A 30 4.72 2.93 9.25
N PRO A 31 4.59 2.37 10.47
CA PRO A 31 3.78 1.20 10.73
C PRO A 31 2.34 1.35 10.21
N PHE A 32 1.82 0.30 9.56
CA PHE A 32 0.41 0.26 9.19
C PHE A 32 -0.43 -0.32 10.34
N PRO A 33 -1.45 0.42 10.84
CA PRO A 33 -2.19 0.03 12.03
C PRO A 33 -3.05 -1.22 11.79
N SER A 34 -3.41 -1.92 12.86
CA SER A 34 -4.37 -3.03 12.79
C SER A 34 -5.74 -2.55 12.29
N SER A 35 -6.58 -3.48 11.80
CA SER A 35 -7.92 -3.16 11.33
C SER A 35 -8.83 -2.56 12.40
N ASP A 36 -8.60 -2.89 13.67
CA ASP A 36 -9.37 -2.36 14.79
C ASP A 36 -9.02 -0.91 15.11
N THR A 37 -7.77 -0.51 14.88
CA THR A 37 -7.34 0.89 14.99
C THR A 37 -7.74 1.67 13.74
N PHE A 38 -7.50 1.11 12.54
CA PHE A 38 -7.78 1.82 11.28
C PHE A 38 -9.28 2.12 11.09
N ARG A 39 -10.18 1.28 11.61
CA ARG A 39 -11.64 1.51 11.53
C ARG A 39 -12.11 2.77 12.25
N ALA A 40 -11.31 3.31 13.18
CA ALA A 40 -11.63 4.54 13.89
C ALA A 40 -11.54 5.78 12.98
N LEU A 41 -10.82 5.70 11.86
CA LEU A 41 -10.71 6.80 10.89
C LEU A 41 -12.04 6.99 10.14
N ALA A 42 -12.55 8.22 10.12
CA ALA A 42 -13.78 8.55 9.39
C ALA A 42 -13.63 8.34 7.87
N VAL A 43 -12.43 8.58 7.34
CA VAL A 43 -12.10 8.50 5.90
C VAL A 43 -11.46 7.15 5.51
N ARG A 44 -11.61 6.11 6.33
CA ARG A 44 -10.95 4.80 6.17
C ARG A 44 -11.13 4.19 4.77
N ASP A 45 -12.35 4.20 4.25
CA ASP A 45 -12.66 3.59 2.95
C ASP A 45 -12.02 4.36 1.81
N GLU A 46 -12.01 5.70 1.89
CA GLU A 46 -11.39 6.57 0.89
C GLU A 46 -9.88 6.36 0.85
N LEU A 47 -9.23 6.28 2.02
CA LEU A 47 -7.80 6.00 2.12
C LEU A 47 -7.45 4.65 1.50
N LEU A 48 -8.16 3.57 1.86
CA LEU A 48 -7.88 2.24 1.31
C LEU A 48 -8.10 2.20 -0.19
N ARG A 49 -9.20 2.75 -0.69
CA ARG A 49 -9.47 2.83 -2.13
C ARG A 49 -8.40 3.64 -2.85
N ALA A 50 -7.88 4.69 -2.24
CA ALA A 50 -6.81 5.47 -2.84
C ALA A 50 -5.48 4.72 -2.86
N MET A 51 -5.13 4.00 -1.80
CA MET A 51 -3.96 3.13 -1.78
C MET A 51 -4.07 2.02 -2.85
N LEU A 52 -5.25 1.41 -3.01
CA LEU A 52 -5.53 0.40 -4.03
C LEU A 52 -5.57 0.93 -5.48
N ASN A 53 -5.42 2.23 -5.68
CA ASN A 53 -5.15 2.78 -7.00
C ASN A 53 -3.67 2.73 -7.38
N ALA A 54 -2.77 2.41 -6.45
CA ALA A 54 -1.38 2.11 -6.77
C ALA A 54 -1.27 0.71 -7.40
N ASP A 55 -0.31 0.52 -8.31
CA ASP A 55 0.05 -0.81 -8.84
C ASP A 55 0.83 -1.62 -7.79
N LEU A 56 1.52 -0.93 -6.87
CA LEU A 56 2.33 -1.52 -5.82
C LEU A 56 2.13 -0.76 -4.50
N VAL A 57 1.86 -1.48 -3.42
CA VAL A 57 1.93 -0.97 -2.05
C VAL A 57 3.01 -1.75 -1.29
N HIS A 58 3.90 -1.00 -0.67
CA HIS A 58 5.10 -1.53 -0.03
C HIS A 58 5.12 -1.18 1.47
N PHE A 59 5.59 -2.12 2.28
CA PHE A 59 5.71 -1.99 3.73
C PHE A 59 7.06 -2.51 4.24
N HIS A 60 7.50 -2.03 5.41
CA HIS A 60 8.72 -2.55 6.04
C HIS A 60 8.58 -3.97 6.57
N LEU A 61 7.46 -4.28 7.22
CA LEU A 61 7.24 -5.56 7.89
C LEU A 61 6.03 -6.29 7.31
N PHE A 62 6.11 -7.62 7.32
CA PHE A 62 5.01 -8.48 6.88
C PHE A 62 3.74 -8.26 7.72
N GLU A 63 3.88 -7.95 9.00
CA GLU A 63 2.75 -7.61 9.87
C GLU A 63 1.95 -6.42 9.34
N TYR A 64 2.62 -5.38 8.83
CA TYR A 64 1.97 -4.17 8.30
C TYR A 64 1.24 -4.47 6.99
N ALA A 65 1.85 -5.27 6.12
CA ALA A 65 1.20 -5.78 4.92
C ALA A 65 -0.07 -6.58 5.29
N ARG A 66 0.02 -7.49 6.25
CA ARG A 66 -1.13 -8.28 6.73
C ARG A 66 -2.24 -7.38 7.30
N ASN A 67 -1.88 -6.35 8.07
CA ASN A 67 -2.84 -5.39 8.59
C ASN A 67 -3.56 -4.63 7.48
N PHE A 68 -2.84 -4.21 6.43
CA PHE A 68 -3.42 -3.58 5.25
C PHE A 68 -4.40 -4.52 4.55
N LEU A 69 -4.01 -5.77 4.29
CA LEU A 69 -4.90 -6.78 3.69
C LEU A 69 -6.15 -7.03 4.55
N ALA A 70 -6.00 -7.11 5.88
CA ALA A 70 -7.12 -7.24 6.79
C ALA A 70 -8.06 -6.02 6.75
N CYS A 71 -7.53 -4.80 6.58
CA CYS A 71 -8.34 -3.61 6.40
C CYS A 71 -9.12 -3.65 5.07
N CYS A 72 -8.46 -4.01 3.96
CA CYS A 72 -9.11 -4.17 2.66
C CYS A 72 -10.26 -5.18 2.72
N LYS A 73 -10.04 -6.33 3.38
CA LYS A 73 -11.06 -7.36 3.58
C LYS A 73 -12.23 -6.87 4.43
N ARG A 74 -11.95 -6.32 5.61
CA ARG A 74 -13.00 -5.98 6.59
C ARG A 74 -13.81 -4.74 6.23
N MET A 75 -13.21 -3.78 5.51
CA MET A 75 -13.85 -2.49 5.21
C MET A 75 -14.38 -2.43 3.78
N LEU A 76 -13.68 -3.05 2.83
CA LEU A 76 -14.07 -3.00 1.42
C LEU A 76 -14.61 -4.34 0.90
N GLY A 77 -14.55 -5.42 1.69
CA GLY A 77 -14.98 -6.75 1.26
C GLY A 77 -14.07 -7.39 0.21
N LEU A 78 -12.82 -6.92 0.10
CA LEU A 78 -11.87 -7.38 -0.91
C LEU A 78 -11.02 -8.52 -0.35
N GLU A 79 -10.96 -9.64 -1.06
CA GLU A 79 -10.02 -10.72 -0.76
C GLU A 79 -8.66 -10.44 -1.38
N TYR A 80 -7.62 -11.07 -0.83
CA TYR A 80 -6.28 -11.01 -1.39
C TYR A 80 -5.93 -12.36 -2.02
N GLU A 81 -5.07 -12.29 -3.03
CA GLU A 81 -4.68 -13.42 -3.85
C GLU A 81 -3.19 -13.66 -3.72
N PHE A 82 -2.78 -14.92 -3.85
CA PHE A 82 -1.38 -15.28 -4.05
C PHE A 82 -1.11 -15.37 -5.55
N GLN A 83 -0.17 -14.57 -6.03
CA GLN A 83 0.24 -14.60 -7.42
C GLN A 83 1.50 -15.46 -7.63
N PRO A 84 1.67 -16.05 -8.83
CA PRO A 84 2.92 -16.68 -9.23
C PRO A 84 4.11 -15.75 -9.00
N GLY A 85 5.16 -16.24 -8.34
CA GLY A 85 6.28 -15.42 -7.89
C GLY A 85 6.26 -15.07 -6.39
N GLY A 86 5.24 -15.52 -5.64
CA GLY A 86 5.19 -15.39 -4.18
C GLY A 86 4.69 -14.02 -3.69
N PHE A 87 4.09 -13.25 -4.59
CA PHE A 87 3.55 -11.93 -4.27
C PHE A 87 2.10 -12.03 -3.77
N LEU A 88 1.74 -11.14 -2.85
CA LEU A 88 0.37 -10.94 -2.42
C LEU A 88 -0.25 -9.84 -3.27
N GLY A 89 -1.53 -9.95 -3.59
CA GLY A 89 -2.23 -9.00 -4.43
C GLY A 89 -3.66 -8.75 -3.98
N VAL A 90 -4.21 -7.59 -4.30
CA VAL A 90 -5.63 -7.26 -4.09
C VAL A 90 -6.20 -6.74 -5.41
N GLU A 91 -7.26 -7.37 -5.89
CA GLU A 91 -8.03 -6.86 -7.03
C GLU A 91 -9.09 -5.87 -6.54
N SER A 92 -9.15 -4.68 -7.15
CA SER A 92 -10.14 -3.65 -6.87
C SER A 92 -10.53 -2.92 -8.15
N GLY A 93 -11.77 -3.14 -8.62
CA GLY A 93 -12.32 -2.40 -9.76
C GLY A 93 -11.55 -2.61 -11.07
N GLY A 94 -11.07 -3.84 -11.32
CA GLY A 94 -10.29 -4.19 -12.51
C GLY A 94 -8.81 -3.75 -12.47
N ARG A 95 -8.35 -3.22 -11.34
CA ARG A 95 -6.93 -2.99 -11.07
C ARG A 95 -6.43 -4.01 -10.05
N HIS A 96 -5.20 -4.47 -10.28
CA HIS A 96 -4.52 -5.38 -9.37
C HIS A 96 -3.38 -4.64 -8.67
N THR A 97 -3.48 -4.52 -7.34
CA THR A 97 -2.45 -3.90 -6.51
C THR A 97 -1.60 -4.98 -5.88
N MET A 98 -0.31 -4.99 -6.19
CA MET A 98 0.64 -5.89 -5.56
C MET A 98 1.06 -5.37 -4.18
N VAL A 99 1.18 -6.26 -3.21
CA VAL A 99 1.60 -5.96 -1.83
C VAL A 99 2.93 -6.64 -1.57
N THR A 100 3.92 -5.84 -1.15
CA THR A 100 5.30 -6.30 -0.97
C THR A 100 5.91 -5.81 0.34
N VAL A 101 6.95 -6.51 0.77
CA VAL A 101 7.65 -6.24 2.04
C VAL A 101 9.15 -6.08 1.77
N CYS A 102 9.74 -4.96 2.19
CA CYS A 102 11.19 -4.77 2.22
C CYS A 102 11.58 -3.74 3.27
N CYS A 103 12.64 -4.04 4.00
CA CYS A 103 13.25 -3.10 4.93
C CYS A 103 14.03 -2.05 4.15
N ALA A 104 13.84 -0.77 4.50
CA ALA A 104 14.74 0.26 4.00
C ALA A 104 16.12 0.09 4.64
N GLY A 105 17.17 0.16 3.82
CA GLY A 105 18.56 0.10 4.25
C GLY A 105 19.22 1.48 4.19
N VAL A 106 20.33 1.61 4.91
CA VAL A 106 21.25 2.75 4.79
C VAL A 106 22.40 2.39 3.85
N GLN A 107 23.00 3.38 3.19
CA GLN A 107 24.19 3.16 2.36
C GLN A 107 25.43 2.98 3.26
N PRO A 108 26.00 1.76 3.40
CA PRO A 108 27.02 1.51 4.41
C PRO A 108 28.31 2.30 4.17
N ALA A 109 28.64 2.56 2.90
CA ALA A 109 29.84 3.31 2.51
C ALA A 109 29.86 4.77 3.02
N LEU A 110 28.70 5.37 3.33
CA LEU A 110 28.60 6.72 3.90
C LEU A 110 28.75 6.76 5.43
N LEU A 111 28.79 5.59 6.06
CA LEU A 111 28.91 5.42 7.51
C LEU A 111 30.29 4.88 7.91
N ALA A 112 31.15 4.55 6.94
CA ALA A 112 32.52 4.16 7.19
C ALA A 112 33.35 5.41 7.61
N PRO A 113 34.21 5.30 8.63
CA PRO A 113 35.01 6.41 9.15
C PRO A 113 36.09 6.90 8.17
#